data_AF-A0A936CSS3-F1
#
_entry.id   AF-A0A936CSS3-F1
#
_cell.length_a   1.000
_cell.length_b   1.000
_cell.length_c   1.000
_cell.angle_alpha   90.00
_cell.angle_beta   90.00
_cell.angle_gamma   90.00
#
_symmetry.space_group_name_H-M   'P 1'
#
loop_
_entity.id
_entity.type
_entity.pdbx_description
1 polymer ?
#
loop_
_entity_poly.entity_id
_entity_poly.type
_entity_poly.pdbx_seq_one_letter_code
_entity_poly.pdbx_strand_id
1 'polypeptide(L)'
;MTTAVFRVLDPRNLIYSVMLWALLIPLALLAFLGGELIDIDLVDMVNALIYAFGGLLAVALARQSALPAEADRPAATGPFGRFFWLIAAGFCAVFVLSELGGDIIEQYETKLSPAWLGDLVCWLAAGIFILLAVRSRRHRKRSEKIVAPVLALLAAGFALQGIALGLDIGVSDLPGQLGMDSQSFDNFSDLIEFIFLQLYLLGLIGLAAEISAHNALRAQIARTERIDDPAACLRAAQLAFVTAAFCSNRINRRRLSRAILGLIAGGGLGGFVNGVQITRRLGPSIRRRTGKSLLGQFTTQMRLMLAFGLAPKTYYLFELFDPARERIAAQYLQRNETKASAYKIMHRHTGHRLSEKLVFHNRCRDLGLPVAPVVFSAIDGAADGQFVDTTDLPAQDLFIKPRKGSGGRGAEKWQFVAPDFIDKNGTRLTGAALRQRIIDQSREKPLLVQATLVNHPDLSDINCGTLATIRIVTCRNESGQYEVTNAAFRMPRVTGSAVDNFHAGGIAAAVDISVGRLGPATDLGLSPTSGWFETHPVSGALIDGRVLPYWQEARALVERAHPHFSDFAVIGWDVAILPDGPCIIEANGAPDLDIIQRTARQPLGSARLGRLMAWHVKRDLRRSLLGEAG
;
A
#
# COMPACT_ATOMS: atom_id res chain seq x y z
N MET A 1 21.01 -22.33 3.58
CA MET A 1 20.13 -22.18 2.39
C MET A 1 18.91 -23.11 2.42
N THR A 2 19.00 -24.30 3.00
CA THR A 2 17.91 -25.30 3.08
C THR A 2 16.67 -24.85 3.85
N THR A 3 16.78 -24.04 4.90
CA THR A 3 15.62 -23.54 5.69
C THR A 3 14.80 -22.43 5.01
N ALA A 4 15.33 -21.76 3.98
CA ALA A 4 14.63 -20.69 3.27
C ALA A 4 13.69 -21.25 2.18
N VAL A 5 14.13 -22.25 1.44
CA VAL A 5 13.34 -22.90 0.36
C VAL A 5 12.09 -23.58 0.92
N PHE A 6 12.21 -24.30 2.05
CA PHE A 6 11.05 -24.92 2.70
C PHE A 6 10.04 -23.91 3.29
N ARG A 7 10.47 -22.68 3.64
CA ARG A 7 9.53 -21.63 4.08
C ARG A 7 8.66 -21.09 2.94
N VAL A 8 9.16 -21.11 1.71
CA VAL A 8 8.44 -20.68 0.49
C VAL A 8 7.40 -21.72 0.06
N LEU A 9 7.61 -22.99 0.44
CA LEU A 9 6.68 -24.10 0.21
C LEU A 9 5.68 -24.33 1.36
N ASP A 10 5.74 -23.55 2.45
CA ASP A 10 4.72 -23.59 3.50
C ASP A 10 3.44 -22.91 2.96
N PRO A 11 2.30 -23.63 2.81
CA PRO A 11 1.08 -23.04 2.27
C PRO A 11 0.51 -21.92 3.15
N ARG A 12 0.98 -21.77 4.40
CA ARG A 12 0.68 -20.63 5.28
C ARG A 12 1.38 -19.33 4.85
N ASN A 13 2.41 -19.42 4.00
CA ASN A 13 3.16 -18.31 3.40
C ASN A 13 2.79 -18.08 1.93
N LEU A 14 1.52 -18.33 1.57
CA LEU A 14 0.96 -18.27 0.21
C LEU A 14 1.40 -17.07 -0.65
N ILE A 15 1.57 -15.89 -0.05
CA ILE A 15 2.03 -14.70 -0.79
C ILE A 15 3.45 -14.88 -1.34
N TYR A 16 4.36 -15.52 -0.59
CA TYR A 16 5.71 -15.80 -1.07
C TYR A 16 5.71 -16.85 -2.17
N SER A 17 4.86 -17.88 -2.06
CA SER A 17 4.68 -18.87 -3.13
C SER A 17 4.15 -18.17 -4.39
N VAL A 18 3.05 -17.41 -4.30
CA VAL A 18 2.46 -16.66 -5.43
C VAL A 18 3.44 -15.63 -6.02
N MET A 19 4.25 -14.96 -5.20
CA MET A 19 5.28 -14.03 -5.68
C MET A 19 6.44 -14.76 -6.37
N LEU A 20 6.84 -15.94 -5.91
CA LEU A 20 7.81 -16.79 -6.59
C LEU A 20 7.25 -17.22 -7.97
N TRP A 21 6.00 -17.66 -8.01
CA TRP A 21 5.30 -18.02 -9.25
C TRP A 21 5.24 -16.85 -10.26
N ALA A 22 4.92 -15.65 -9.78
CA ALA A 22 4.89 -14.45 -10.62
C ALA A 22 6.27 -13.99 -11.14
N LEU A 23 7.36 -14.50 -10.56
CA LEU A 23 8.73 -14.27 -11.03
C LEU A 23 9.21 -15.36 -12.00
N LEU A 24 8.71 -16.60 -11.85
CA LEU A 24 9.06 -17.72 -12.73
C LEU A 24 8.44 -17.57 -14.12
N ILE A 25 7.25 -16.99 -14.25
CA ILE A 25 6.58 -16.80 -15.55
C ILE A 25 7.37 -15.84 -16.48
N PRO A 26 7.79 -14.64 -16.03
CA PRO A 26 8.67 -13.80 -16.84
C PRO A 26 10.03 -14.44 -17.12
N LEU A 27 10.55 -15.28 -16.21
CA LEU A 27 11.81 -15.99 -16.41
C LEU A 27 11.68 -17.05 -17.50
N ALA A 28 10.56 -17.79 -17.54
CA ALA A 28 10.24 -18.73 -18.60
C ALA A 28 10.08 -18.03 -19.95
N LEU A 29 9.41 -16.87 -19.98
CA LEU A 29 9.31 -16.06 -21.20
C LEU A 29 10.68 -15.57 -21.69
N LEU A 30 11.56 -15.15 -20.77
CA LEU A 30 12.92 -14.74 -21.10
C LEU A 30 13.80 -15.92 -21.52
N ALA A 31 13.57 -17.12 -20.97
CA ALA A 31 14.24 -18.35 -21.37
C ALA A 31 13.80 -18.77 -22.78
N PHE A 32 12.51 -18.68 -23.10
CA PHE A 32 11.97 -18.91 -24.45
C PHE A 32 12.57 -17.94 -25.47
N LEU A 33 12.48 -16.63 -25.21
CA LEU A 33 13.08 -15.60 -26.07
C LEU A 33 14.61 -15.70 -26.18
N GLY A 34 15.27 -16.25 -25.16
CA GLY A 34 16.72 -16.47 -25.14
C GLY A 34 17.15 -17.77 -25.80
N GLY A 35 16.36 -18.83 -25.72
CA GLY A 35 16.59 -20.12 -26.36
C GLY A 35 16.65 -19.98 -27.88
N GLU A 36 15.72 -19.22 -28.47
CA GLU A 36 15.73 -18.86 -29.90
C GLU A 36 16.99 -18.09 -30.34
N LEU A 37 17.71 -17.46 -29.41
CA LEU A 37 18.91 -16.67 -29.70
C LEU A 37 20.22 -17.42 -29.45
N ILE A 38 20.21 -18.52 -28.66
CA ILE A 38 21.44 -19.11 -28.10
C ILE A 38 21.54 -20.64 -28.34
N ASP A 39 20.59 -21.27 -29.04
CA ASP A 39 20.63 -22.71 -29.38
C ASP A 39 20.75 -23.63 -28.13
N ILE A 40 20.27 -23.14 -26.99
CA ILE A 40 20.20 -23.91 -25.73
C ILE A 40 18.73 -24.11 -25.40
N ASP A 41 18.31 -25.37 -25.34
CA ASP A 41 16.97 -25.75 -24.95
C ASP A 41 16.73 -25.58 -23.44
N LEU A 42 16.55 -24.32 -23.04
CA LEU A 42 16.32 -23.92 -21.66
C LEU A 42 14.82 -23.93 -21.32
N VAL A 43 13.95 -24.11 -22.32
CA VAL A 43 12.49 -23.98 -22.18
C VAL A 43 11.95 -25.17 -21.39
N ASP A 44 12.27 -26.38 -21.82
CA ASP A 44 11.86 -27.63 -21.19
C ASP A 44 12.34 -27.71 -19.74
N MET A 45 13.58 -27.28 -19.49
CA MET A 45 14.15 -27.28 -18.15
C MET A 45 13.42 -26.31 -17.21
N VAL A 46 13.02 -25.13 -17.72
CA VAL A 46 12.28 -24.13 -16.96
C VAL A 46 10.82 -24.56 -16.74
N ASN A 47 10.17 -25.14 -17.76
CA ASN A 47 8.82 -25.70 -17.66
C ASN A 47 8.79 -26.87 -16.66
N ALA A 48 9.72 -27.81 -16.75
CA ALA A 48 9.87 -28.90 -15.79
C ALA A 48 10.06 -28.38 -14.35
N LEU A 49 10.89 -27.35 -14.15
CA LEU A 49 11.06 -26.72 -12.84
C LEU A 49 9.73 -26.17 -12.32
N ILE A 50 9.01 -25.44 -13.18
CA ILE A 50 7.70 -24.85 -12.88
C ILE A 50 6.68 -25.93 -12.51
N TYR A 51 6.53 -26.99 -13.29
CA TYR A 51 5.60 -28.08 -13.01
C TYR A 51 6.00 -28.88 -11.76
N ALA A 52 7.30 -29.09 -11.51
CA ALA A 52 7.79 -29.74 -10.30
C ALA A 52 7.41 -28.94 -9.04
N PHE A 53 7.57 -27.61 -9.08
CA PHE A 53 7.09 -26.72 -8.01
C PHE A 53 5.55 -26.81 -7.84
N GLY A 54 4.81 -26.99 -8.93
CA GLY A 54 3.35 -27.07 -8.95
C GLY A 54 2.86 -28.34 -8.29
N GLY A 55 3.50 -29.46 -8.61
CA GLY A 55 3.27 -30.75 -7.98
C GLY A 55 3.58 -30.74 -6.48
N LEU A 56 4.72 -30.17 -6.08
CA LEU A 56 5.10 -30.02 -4.67
C LEU A 56 4.06 -29.20 -3.89
N LEU A 57 3.55 -28.12 -4.47
CA LEU A 57 2.50 -27.30 -3.88
C LEU A 57 1.19 -28.09 -3.75
N ALA A 58 0.77 -28.80 -4.81
CA ALA A 58 -0.42 -29.62 -4.79
C ALA A 58 -0.34 -30.72 -3.71
N VAL A 59 0.82 -31.37 -3.54
CA VAL A 59 1.06 -32.32 -2.44
C VAL A 59 0.95 -31.65 -1.08
N ALA A 60 1.51 -30.45 -0.91
CA ALA A 60 1.40 -29.70 0.35
C ALA A 60 -0.08 -29.37 0.69
N LEU A 61 -0.90 -29.04 -0.31
CA LEU A 61 -2.32 -28.78 -0.16
C LEU A 61 -3.14 -30.06 0.10
N ALA A 62 -2.73 -31.19 -0.49
CA ALA A 62 -3.28 -32.51 -0.19
C ALA A 62 -3.03 -32.90 1.27
N ARG A 63 -1.87 -32.56 1.83
CA ARG A 63 -1.54 -32.81 3.25
C ARG A 63 -2.35 -31.92 4.19
N GLN A 64 -2.52 -30.65 3.87
CA GLN A 64 -3.33 -29.73 4.69
C GLN A 64 -4.80 -30.13 4.74
N SER A 65 -5.35 -30.64 3.65
CA SER A 65 -6.75 -31.10 3.60
C SER A 65 -7.00 -32.41 4.37
N ALA A 66 -5.96 -33.06 4.90
CA ALA A 66 -6.05 -34.28 5.72
C ALA A 66 -5.99 -34.04 7.24
N LEU A 67 -5.70 -32.82 7.70
CA LEU A 67 -5.62 -32.53 9.15
C LEU A 67 -7.03 -32.51 9.77
N PRO A 68 -7.27 -33.20 10.91
CA PRO A 68 -8.57 -33.21 11.57
C PRO A 68 -8.94 -31.80 12.05
N ALA A 69 -10.23 -31.48 12.00
CA ALA A 69 -10.75 -30.23 12.54
C ALA A 69 -10.53 -30.19 14.06
N GLU A 70 -9.85 -29.15 14.56
CA GLU A 70 -9.86 -28.84 16.00
C GLU A 70 -11.32 -28.61 16.45
N ALA A 71 -11.63 -29.08 17.66
CA ALA A 71 -12.97 -29.38 18.19
C ALA A 71 -14.03 -28.24 18.15
N ASP A 72 -13.64 -27.00 17.84
CA ASP A 72 -14.54 -25.83 17.79
C ASP A 72 -14.82 -25.28 16.37
N ARG A 73 -14.49 -26.02 15.30
CA ARG A 73 -14.58 -25.46 13.93
C ARG A 73 -15.36 -26.33 12.94
N PRO A 74 -16.34 -25.78 12.20
CA PRO A 74 -16.84 -26.45 11.00
C PRO A 74 -15.67 -26.57 10.02
N ALA A 75 -15.47 -27.79 9.53
CA ALA A 75 -14.39 -28.16 8.62
C ALA A 75 -14.22 -27.11 7.51
N ALA A 76 -13.17 -26.29 7.61
CA ALA A 76 -12.66 -25.51 6.50
C ALA A 76 -11.82 -26.42 5.60
N THR A 77 -12.40 -27.56 5.19
CA THR A 77 -11.95 -28.21 3.97
C THR A 77 -12.13 -27.18 2.86
N GLY A 78 -11.05 -26.89 2.13
CA GLY A 78 -11.14 -26.05 0.95
C GLY A 78 -12.20 -26.59 -0.03
N PRO A 79 -12.59 -25.85 -1.08
CA PRO A 79 -13.56 -26.35 -2.06
C PRO A 79 -13.14 -27.66 -2.76
N PHE A 80 -11.91 -28.11 -2.52
CA PHE A 80 -11.29 -29.30 -3.07
C PHE A 80 -10.76 -30.19 -1.94
N GLY A 81 -11.17 -31.46 -1.95
CA GLY A 81 -10.65 -32.47 -1.02
C GLY A 81 -9.25 -32.95 -1.39
N ARG A 82 -8.61 -33.69 -0.48
CA ARG A 82 -7.28 -34.31 -0.68
C ARG A 82 -7.13 -34.99 -2.04
N PHE A 83 -8.18 -35.68 -2.50
CA PHE A 83 -8.20 -36.39 -3.77
C PHE A 83 -7.96 -35.49 -4.99
N PHE A 84 -8.58 -34.31 -5.03
CA PHE A 84 -8.37 -33.36 -6.12
C PHE A 84 -6.91 -32.88 -6.20
N TRP A 85 -6.30 -32.62 -5.04
CA TRP A 85 -4.92 -32.15 -4.99
C TRP A 85 -3.90 -33.24 -5.33
N LEU A 86 -4.20 -34.49 -5.03
CA LEU A 86 -3.40 -35.62 -5.51
C LEU A 86 -3.51 -35.78 -7.02
N ILE A 87 -4.69 -35.57 -7.61
CA ILE A 87 -4.85 -35.55 -9.07
C ILE A 87 -4.04 -34.40 -9.69
N ALA A 88 -4.12 -33.18 -9.12
CA ALA A 88 -3.34 -32.04 -9.59
C ALA A 88 -1.82 -32.28 -9.48
N ALA A 89 -1.37 -32.92 -8.40
CA ALA A 89 0.03 -33.31 -8.24
C ALA A 89 0.47 -34.36 -9.28
N GLY A 90 -0.39 -35.35 -9.55
CA GLY A 90 -0.16 -36.33 -10.61
C GLY A 90 -0.10 -35.68 -11.99
N PHE A 91 -1.01 -34.75 -12.27
CA PHE A 91 -1.02 -33.97 -13.51
C PHE A 91 0.28 -33.20 -13.71
N CYS A 92 0.75 -32.45 -12.70
CA CYS A 92 2.04 -31.78 -12.78
C CYS A 92 3.21 -32.75 -12.97
N ALA A 93 3.18 -33.94 -12.33
CA ALA A 93 4.23 -34.95 -12.50
C ALA A 93 4.28 -35.51 -13.91
N VAL A 94 3.14 -35.69 -14.58
CA VAL A 94 3.08 -36.11 -15.99
C VAL A 94 3.77 -35.08 -16.89
N PHE A 95 3.50 -33.79 -16.72
CA PHE A 95 4.17 -32.74 -17.49
C PHE A 95 5.67 -32.65 -17.21
N VAL A 96 6.11 -32.77 -15.95
CA VAL A 96 7.56 -32.84 -15.65
C VAL A 96 8.24 -33.99 -16.37
N LEU A 97 7.59 -35.16 -16.41
CA LEU A 97 8.12 -36.34 -17.10
C LEU A 97 8.10 -36.19 -18.62
N SER A 98 7.12 -35.46 -19.17
CA SER A 98 7.06 -35.11 -20.59
C SER A 98 8.25 -34.22 -20.98
N GLU A 99 8.43 -33.11 -20.26
CA GLU A 99 9.43 -32.07 -20.57
C GLU A 99 10.87 -32.55 -20.32
N LEU A 100 11.12 -33.31 -19.24
CA LEU A 100 12.46 -33.89 -18.98
C LEU A 100 12.71 -35.19 -19.73
N GLY A 101 11.65 -35.78 -20.28
CA GLY A 101 11.68 -37.08 -20.93
C GLY A 101 11.78 -37.02 -22.44
N GLY A 102 11.75 -35.83 -23.07
CA GLY A 102 11.72 -35.62 -24.52
C GLY A 102 12.62 -36.60 -25.30
N ASP A 103 13.92 -36.65 -25.00
CA ASP A 103 14.88 -37.55 -25.68
C ASP A 103 14.56 -39.06 -25.53
N ILE A 104 13.99 -39.45 -24.38
CA ILE A 104 13.63 -40.85 -24.09
C ILE A 104 12.27 -41.16 -24.69
N ILE A 105 11.34 -40.20 -24.68
CA ILE A 105 10.00 -40.32 -25.22
C ILE A 105 10.07 -40.33 -26.75
N GLU A 106 10.85 -39.47 -27.41
CA GLU A 106 11.12 -39.52 -28.86
C GLU A 106 11.67 -40.88 -29.31
N GLN A 107 12.60 -41.46 -28.53
CA GLN A 107 13.14 -42.81 -28.78
C GLN A 107 12.08 -43.92 -28.68
N TYR A 108 10.98 -43.72 -27.95
CA TYR A 108 9.89 -44.66 -27.81
C TYR A 108 8.67 -44.31 -28.67
N GLU A 109 8.42 -43.05 -29.01
CA GLU A 109 7.35 -42.54 -29.89
C GLU A 109 7.58 -42.94 -31.35
N THR A 110 8.84 -43.00 -31.77
CA THR A 110 9.20 -43.64 -33.06
C THR A 110 8.76 -45.11 -33.15
N LYS A 111 8.42 -45.77 -32.02
CA LYS A 111 7.84 -47.12 -31.95
C LYS A 111 6.36 -47.15 -31.58
N LEU A 112 5.85 -46.13 -30.90
CA LEU A 112 4.46 -45.96 -30.50
C LEU A 112 3.76 -45.04 -31.52
N SER A 113 3.48 -45.58 -32.71
CA SER A 113 2.52 -44.92 -33.59
C SER A 113 1.12 -45.06 -32.99
N PRO A 114 0.36 -43.96 -32.77
CA PRO A 114 0.65 -42.58 -33.18
C PRO A 114 1.12 -41.64 -32.04
N ALA A 115 2.02 -40.69 -32.34
CA ALA A 115 2.52 -39.66 -31.41
C ALA A 115 1.40 -38.84 -30.75
N TRP A 116 0.35 -38.47 -31.51
CA TRP A 116 -0.82 -37.75 -31.00
C TRP A 116 -1.57 -38.46 -29.86
N LEU A 117 -1.32 -39.75 -29.63
CA LEU A 117 -1.98 -40.50 -28.56
C LEU A 117 -1.57 -39.96 -27.18
N GLY A 118 -0.30 -39.55 -27.01
CA GLY A 118 0.18 -38.90 -25.79
C GLY A 118 -0.55 -37.59 -25.51
N ASP A 119 -0.62 -36.73 -26.52
CA ASP A 119 -1.28 -35.43 -26.46
C ASP A 119 -2.78 -35.55 -26.22
N LEU A 120 -3.43 -36.56 -26.81
CA LEU A 120 -4.83 -36.86 -26.56
C LEU A 120 -5.08 -37.25 -25.10
N VAL A 121 -4.19 -38.05 -24.49
CA VAL A 121 -4.30 -38.40 -23.06
C VAL A 121 -4.13 -37.16 -22.19
N CYS A 122 -3.13 -36.31 -22.48
CA CYS A 122 -2.91 -35.04 -21.79
C CYS A 122 -4.12 -34.09 -21.90
N TRP A 123 -4.72 -34.00 -23.10
CA TRP A 123 -5.91 -33.20 -23.36
C TRP A 123 -7.13 -33.72 -22.58
N LEU A 124 -7.39 -35.03 -22.60
CA LEU A 124 -8.48 -35.64 -21.82
C LEU A 124 -8.29 -35.43 -20.32
N ALA A 125 -7.07 -35.55 -19.82
CA ALA A 125 -6.74 -35.30 -18.42
C ALA A 125 -7.00 -33.84 -18.01
N ALA A 126 -6.61 -32.87 -18.86
CA ALA A 126 -6.90 -31.46 -18.65
C ALA A 126 -8.41 -31.18 -18.63
N GLY A 127 -9.17 -31.79 -19.55
CA GLY A 127 -10.63 -31.70 -19.60
C GLY A 127 -11.29 -32.20 -18.31
N ILE A 128 -10.88 -33.37 -17.81
CA ILE A 128 -11.36 -33.93 -16.54
C ILE A 128 -11.02 -32.99 -15.36
N PHE A 129 -9.79 -32.47 -15.31
CA PHE A 129 -9.37 -31.52 -14.28
C PHE A 129 -10.25 -30.26 -14.26
N ILE A 130 -10.50 -29.65 -15.43
CA ILE A 130 -11.35 -28.46 -15.56
C ILE A 130 -12.79 -28.77 -15.14
N LEU A 131 -13.34 -29.92 -15.53
CA LEU A 131 -14.68 -30.33 -15.12
C LEU A 131 -14.79 -30.50 -13.60
N LEU A 132 -13.77 -31.07 -12.96
CA LEU A 132 -13.69 -31.17 -11.50
C LEU A 132 -13.60 -29.77 -10.85
N ALA A 133 -12.80 -28.86 -11.42
CA ALA A 133 -12.72 -27.47 -11.00
C ALA A 133 -14.07 -26.75 -11.11
N VAL A 134 -14.80 -26.91 -12.22
CA VAL A 134 -16.13 -26.34 -12.42
C VAL A 134 -17.17 -26.97 -11.48
N ARG A 135 -17.13 -28.28 -11.24
CA ARG A 135 -18.10 -28.97 -10.37
C ARG A 135 -17.95 -28.53 -8.91
N SER A 136 -16.72 -28.38 -8.43
CA SER A 136 -16.44 -27.89 -7.07
C SER A 136 -17.03 -26.49 -6.79
N ARG A 137 -17.20 -25.65 -7.83
CA ARG A 137 -17.79 -24.30 -7.77
C ARG A 137 -19.28 -24.32 -7.41
N ARG A 138 -20.03 -25.34 -7.84
CA ARG A 138 -21.51 -25.37 -7.72
C ARG A 138 -22.01 -25.42 -6.26
N HIS A 139 -21.16 -25.71 -5.28
CA HIS A 139 -21.58 -25.86 -3.89
C HIS A 139 -21.49 -24.62 -2.99
N ARG A 140 -20.96 -23.46 -3.43
CA ARG A 140 -20.90 -22.24 -2.58
C ARG A 140 -21.10 -20.93 -3.37
N LYS A 141 -22.24 -20.27 -3.17
CA LYS A 141 -22.68 -18.96 -3.76
C LYS A 141 -21.72 -17.75 -3.56
N ARG A 142 -20.56 -17.89 -2.91
CA ARG A 142 -19.71 -16.75 -2.47
C ARG A 142 -18.45 -16.47 -3.31
N SER A 143 -18.01 -17.36 -4.22
CA SER A 143 -16.69 -17.28 -4.88
C SER A 143 -16.67 -16.84 -6.36
N GLU A 144 -17.78 -16.37 -6.92
CA GLU A 144 -17.94 -16.19 -8.38
C GLU A 144 -16.97 -15.19 -9.06
N LYS A 145 -16.35 -14.26 -8.32
CA LYS A 145 -15.55 -13.15 -8.93
C LYS A 145 -14.08 -13.47 -9.22
N ILE A 146 -13.54 -14.53 -8.61
CA ILE A 146 -12.13 -14.95 -8.77
C ILE A 146 -12.07 -16.29 -9.52
N VAL A 147 -12.97 -17.23 -9.22
CA VAL A 147 -13.08 -18.51 -9.93
C VAL A 147 -13.37 -18.33 -11.42
N ALA A 148 -14.21 -17.36 -11.79
CA ALA A 148 -14.59 -17.16 -13.19
C ALA A 148 -13.40 -16.83 -14.11
N PRO A 149 -12.52 -15.85 -13.81
CA PRO A 149 -11.32 -15.60 -14.62
C PRO A 149 -10.31 -16.76 -14.55
N VAL A 150 -10.19 -17.47 -13.42
CA VAL A 150 -9.33 -18.66 -13.32
C VAL A 150 -9.81 -19.79 -14.23
N LEU A 151 -11.11 -20.08 -14.22
CA LEU A 151 -11.72 -21.05 -15.11
C LEU A 151 -11.65 -20.61 -16.58
N ALA A 152 -11.73 -19.30 -16.85
CA ALA A 152 -11.56 -18.78 -18.21
C ALA A 152 -10.13 -18.98 -18.72
N LEU A 153 -9.11 -18.78 -17.87
CA LEU A 153 -7.72 -19.09 -18.21
C LEU A 153 -7.53 -20.58 -18.49
N LEU A 154 -8.05 -21.46 -17.62
CA LEU A 154 -8.00 -22.90 -17.82
C LEU A 154 -8.74 -23.33 -19.10
N ALA A 155 -9.91 -22.76 -19.39
CA ALA A 155 -10.66 -23.05 -20.61
C ALA A 155 -9.96 -22.52 -21.87
N ALA A 156 -9.30 -21.37 -21.80
CA ALA A 156 -8.50 -20.84 -22.90
C ALA A 156 -7.27 -21.71 -23.18
N GLY A 157 -6.58 -22.17 -22.12
CA GLY A 157 -5.50 -23.16 -22.24
C GLY A 157 -6.01 -24.46 -22.88
N PHE A 158 -7.17 -24.95 -22.47
CA PHE A 158 -7.80 -26.15 -23.05
C PHE A 158 -8.19 -26.01 -24.52
N ALA A 159 -8.67 -24.84 -24.93
CA ALA A 159 -8.95 -24.56 -26.32
C ALA A 159 -7.66 -24.55 -27.16
N LEU A 160 -6.60 -23.90 -26.67
CA LEU A 160 -5.30 -23.85 -27.35
C LEU A 160 -4.61 -25.22 -27.42
N GLN A 161 -4.66 -26.01 -26.34
CA GLN A 161 -4.16 -27.38 -26.35
C GLN A 161 -4.93 -28.26 -27.36
N GLY A 162 -6.24 -28.03 -27.52
CA GLY A 162 -7.02 -28.70 -28.57
C GLY A 162 -6.64 -28.28 -29.99
N ILE A 163 -6.18 -27.04 -30.17
CA ILE A 163 -5.62 -26.57 -31.45
C ILE A 163 -4.28 -27.26 -31.70
N ALA A 164 -3.37 -27.31 -30.72
CA ALA A 164 -2.09 -28.01 -30.82
C ALA A 164 -2.29 -29.49 -31.19
N LEU A 165 -3.13 -30.21 -30.44
CA LEU A 165 -3.50 -31.60 -30.76
C LEU A 165 -4.08 -31.75 -32.18
N GLY A 166 -4.83 -30.75 -32.65
CA GLY A 166 -5.36 -30.74 -34.02
C GLY A 166 -4.30 -30.51 -35.09
N LEU A 167 -3.22 -29.79 -34.77
CA LEU A 167 -2.04 -29.64 -35.62
C LEU A 167 -1.26 -30.97 -35.67
N ASP A 168 -1.12 -31.69 -34.55
CA ASP A 168 -0.42 -32.98 -34.46
C ASP A 168 -1.19 -34.13 -35.13
N ILE A 169 -2.53 -34.09 -35.09
CA ILE A 169 -3.40 -35.01 -35.83
C ILE A 169 -3.48 -34.61 -37.32
N GLY A 170 -3.10 -33.38 -37.66
CA GLY A 170 -3.28 -32.76 -38.96
C GLY A 170 -2.54 -33.45 -40.12
N VAL A 171 -3.17 -33.39 -41.30
CA VAL A 171 -2.62 -33.91 -42.57
C VAL A 171 -1.28 -33.22 -42.87
N SER A 172 -0.29 -33.98 -43.34
CA SER A 172 1.09 -33.55 -43.67
C SER A 172 1.24 -32.32 -44.60
N ASP A 173 0.15 -31.81 -45.18
CA ASP A 173 0.10 -30.66 -46.09
C ASP A 173 -0.31 -29.32 -45.41
N LEU A 174 -0.56 -29.31 -44.10
CA LEU A 174 -1.00 -28.11 -43.37
C LEU A 174 -0.06 -26.90 -43.46
N PRO A 175 1.29 -27.05 -43.36
CA PRO A 175 2.23 -25.93 -43.50
C PRO A 175 2.12 -25.26 -44.87
N GLY A 176 1.93 -26.06 -45.93
CA GLY A 176 1.75 -25.59 -47.30
C GLY A 176 0.44 -24.81 -47.51
N GLN A 177 -0.64 -25.17 -46.81
CA GLN A 177 -1.92 -24.44 -46.85
C GLN A 177 -1.88 -23.10 -46.12
N LEU A 178 -1.00 -22.98 -45.12
CA LEU A 178 -0.80 -21.75 -44.33
C LEU A 178 0.29 -20.84 -44.92
N GLY A 179 1.00 -21.29 -45.96
CA GLY A 179 2.10 -20.55 -46.58
C GLY A 179 3.32 -20.39 -45.67
N MET A 180 3.51 -21.33 -44.73
CA MET A 180 4.63 -21.36 -43.80
C MET A 180 5.65 -22.42 -44.21
N ASP A 181 6.94 -22.15 -44.03
CA ASP A 181 7.96 -23.20 -44.09
C ASP A 181 7.90 -24.09 -42.83
N SER A 182 8.51 -25.28 -42.90
CA SER A 182 8.48 -26.26 -41.81
C SER A 182 8.99 -25.68 -40.49
N GLN A 183 10.09 -24.92 -40.53
CA GLN A 183 10.67 -24.33 -39.32
C GLN A 183 9.73 -23.29 -38.68
N SER A 184 9.08 -22.46 -39.49
CA SER A 184 8.13 -21.45 -39.03
C SER A 184 6.86 -22.09 -38.46
N PHE A 185 6.46 -23.24 -39.01
CA PHE A 185 5.33 -24.02 -38.52
C PHE A 185 5.65 -24.70 -37.19
N ASP A 186 6.84 -25.28 -37.05
CA ASP A 186 7.32 -25.89 -35.80
C ASP A 186 7.41 -24.83 -34.69
N ASN A 187 8.07 -23.69 -34.95
CA ASN A 187 8.14 -22.56 -34.01
C ASN A 187 6.74 -22.04 -33.61
N PHE A 188 5.77 -22.09 -34.53
CA PHE A 188 4.39 -21.69 -34.25
C PHE A 188 3.67 -22.70 -33.35
N SER A 189 3.92 -23.99 -33.55
CA SER A 189 3.43 -25.07 -32.69
C SER A 189 3.97 -24.92 -31.26
N ASP A 190 5.29 -24.75 -31.12
CA ASP A 190 5.98 -24.57 -29.83
C ASP A 190 5.47 -23.33 -29.08
N LEU A 191 5.18 -22.25 -29.80
CA LEU A 191 4.60 -21.04 -29.21
C LEU A 191 3.18 -21.30 -28.67
N ILE A 192 2.35 -22.04 -29.39
CA ILE A 192 1.01 -22.42 -28.93
C ILE A 192 1.13 -23.29 -27.67
N GLU A 193 2.06 -24.24 -27.69
CA GLU A 193 2.35 -25.12 -26.57
C GLU A 193 2.75 -24.34 -25.32
N PHE A 194 3.76 -23.51 -25.45
CA PHE A 194 4.19 -22.61 -24.40
C PHE A 194 3.01 -21.78 -23.83
N ILE A 195 2.18 -21.17 -24.69
CA ILE A 195 1.07 -20.33 -24.24
C ILE A 195 0.04 -21.13 -23.43
N PHE A 196 -0.38 -22.32 -23.90
CA PHE A 196 -1.41 -23.07 -23.16
C PHE A 196 -0.89 -23.60 -21.82
N LEU A 197 0.38 -24.01 -21.76
CA LEU A 197 1.06 -24.43 -20.53
C LEU A 197 1.08 -23.29 -19.50
N GLN A 198 1.42 -22.07 -19.93
CA GLN A 198 1.36 -20.89 -19.06
C GLN A 198 -0.07 -20.56 -18.58
N LEU A 199 -1.08 -20.75 -19.42
CA LEU A 199 -2.48 -20.53 -19.05
C LEU A 199 -2.95 -21.55 -18.01
N TYR A 200 -2.59 -22.83 -18.16
CA TYR A 200 -2.88 -23.86 -17.16
C TYR A 200 -2.19 -23.58 -15.84
N LEU A 201 -0.94 -23.17 -15.88
CA LEU A 201 -0.17 -22.80 -14.71
C LEU A 201 -0.82 -21.62 -13.96
N LEU A 202 -1.15 -20.53 -14.68
CA LEU A 202 -1.85 -19.38 -14.11
C LEU A 202 -3.19 -19.76 -13.50
N GLY A 203 -3.92 -20.67 -14.15
CA GLY A 203 -5.16 -21.23 -13.64
C GLY A 203 -4.97 -22.02 -12.34
N LEU A 204 -3.99 -22.93 -12.29
CA LEU A 204 -3.62 -23.70 -11.11
C LEU A 204 -3.19 -22.80 -9.93
N ILE A 205 -2.38 -21.77 -10.21
CA ILE A 205 -1.95 -20.78 -9.21
C ILE A 205 -3.16 -20.02 -8.66
N GLY A 206 -4.04 -19.55 -9.54
CA GLY A 206 -5.25 -18.83 -9.15
C GLY A 206 -6.17 -19.69 -8.27
N LEU A 207 -6.29 -20.97 -8.61
CA LEU A 207 -7.09 -21.94 -7.85
C LEU A 207 -6.48 -22.23 -6.47
N ALA A 208 -5.18 -22.53 -6.42
CA ALA A 208 -4.43 -22.75 -5.19
C ALA A 208 -4.45 -21.52 -4.26
N ALA A 209 -4.33 -20.33 -4.85
CA ALA A 209 -4.45 -19.08 -4.13
C ALA A 209 -5.83 -18.95 -3.47
N GLU A 210 -6.92 -19.18 -4.19
CA GLU A 210 -8.27 -19.05 -3.63
C GLU A 210 -8.54 -20.01 -2.45
N ILE A 211 -8.12 -21.26 -2.59
CA ILE A 211 -8.37 -22.34 -1.62
C ILE A 211 -7.56 -22.12 -0.35
N SER A 212 -6.30 -21.75 -0.51
CA SER A 212 -5.37 -21.58 0.59
C SER A 212 -5.55 -20.25 1.28
N ALA A 213 -6.04 -19.22 0.57
CA ALA A 213 -6.05 -17.87 1.11
C ALA A 213 -6.92 -17.72 2.36
N HIS A 214 -8.04 -18.43 2.50
CA HIS A 214 -8.85 -18.39 3.72
C HIS A 214 -8.14 -19.04 4.93
N ASN A 215 -7.52 -20.20 4.74
CA ASN A 215 -6.78 -20.89 5.80
C ASN A 215 -5.48 -20.15 6.15
N ALA A 216 -4.77 -19.62 5.15
CA ALA A 216 -3.62 -18.75 5.31
C ALA A 216 -4.00 -17.47 6.04
N LEU A 217 -5.12 -16.83 5.69
CA LEU A 217 -5.63 -15.64 6.37
C LEU A 217 -5.89 -15.92 7.84
N ARG A 218 -6.60 -17.01 8.16
CA ARG A 218 -6.86 -17.42 9.56
C ARG A 218 -5.56 -17.69 10.33
N ALA A 219 -4.61 -18.40 9.72
CA ALA A 219 -3.31 -18.67 10.32
C ALA A 219 -2.50 -17.38 10.55
N GLN A 220 -2.52 -16.45 9.61
CA GLN A 220 -1.86 -15.15 9.72
C GLN A 220 -2.51 -14.28 10.80
N ILE A 221 -3.83 -14.28 10.92
CA ILE A 221 -4.56 -13.60 12.00
C ILE A 221 -4.13 -14.17 13.36
N ALA A 222 -4.22 -15.49 13.53
CA ALA A 222 -3.83 -16.16 14.78
C ALA A 222 -2.36 -15.91 15.14
N ARG A 223 -1.47 -15.87 14.14
CA ARG A 223 -0.06 -15.50 14.34
C ARG A 223 0.07 -14.05 14.78
N THR A 224 -0.64 -13.13 14.13
CA THR A 224 -0.58 -11.68 14.43
C THR A 224 -1.01 -11.40 15.88
N GLU A 225 -2.07 -12.05 16.35
CA GLU A 225 -2.57 -11.88 17.71
C GLU A 225 -1.55 -12.29 18.79
N ARG A 226 -0.73 -13.30 18.50
CA ARG A 226 0.34 -13.81 19.39
C ARG A 226 1.64 -12.99 19.37
N ILE A 227 1.80 -12.03 18.46
CA ILE A 227 3.05 -11.24 18.38
C ILE A 227 3.01 -10.12 19.41
N ASP A 228 3.93 -10.12 20.37
CA ASP A 228 3.99 -9.07 21.40
C ASP A 228 4.67 -7.80 20.92
N ASP A 229 5.68 -7.92 20.06
CA ASP A 229 6.35 -6.76 19.47
C ASP A 229 5.37 -5.94 18.60
N PRO A 230 5.08 -4.66 18.94
CA PRO A 230 4.03 -3.93 18.24
C PRO A 230 4.35 -3.67 16.77
N ALA A 231 5.62 -3.39 16.42
CA ALA A 231 6.02 -3.16 15.04
C ALA A 231 5.85 -4.42 14.19
N ALA A 232 6.26 -5.57 14.70
CA ALA A 232 6.06 -6.86 14.05
C ALA A 232 4.58 -7.24 13.98
N CYS A 233 3.78 -6.91 14.99
CA CYS A 233 2.34 -7.09 14.97
C CYS A 233 1.69 -6.28 13.83
N LEU A 234 2.05 -5.00 13.68
CA LEU A 234 1.52 -4.15 12.60
C LEU A 234 1.95 -4.63 11.20
N ARG A 235 3.19 -5.10 11.05
CA ARG A 235 3.66 -5.73 9.80
C ARG A 235 2.94 -7.04 9.49
N ALA A 236 2.74 -7.90 10.49
CA ALA A 236 1.99 -9.15 10.32
C ALA A 236 0.53 -8.89 9.96
N ALA A 237 -0.09 -7.87 10.57
CA ALA A 237 -1.43 -7.42 10.24
C ALA A 237 -1.53 -6.87 8.81
N GLN A 238 -0.50 -6.20 8.30
CA GLN A 238 -0.44 -5.79 6.90
C GLN A 238 -0.51 -7.01 5.96
N LEU A 239 0.26 -8.06 6.26
CA LEU A 239 0.23 -9.29 5.46
C LEU A 239 -1.16 -9.91 5.46
N ALA A 240 -1.77 -10.06 6.65
CA ALA A 240 -3.14 -10.56 6.80
C ALA A 240 -4.15 -9.69 6.04
N PHE A 241 -4.02 -8.37 6.09
CA PHE A 241 -4.89 -7.44 5.36
C PHE A 241 -4.76 -7.63 3.83
N VAL A 242 -3.53 -7.80 3.33
CA VAL A 242 -3.30 -8.06 1.91
C VAL A 242 -3.89 -9.41 1.52
N THR A 243 -3.67 -10.48 2.29
CA THR A 243 -4.29 -11.80 2.04
C THR A 243 -5.82 -11.72 2.07
N ALA A 244 -6.42 -10.96 2.99
CA ALA A 244 -7.86 -10.73 3.03
C ALA A 244 -8.37 -10.01 1.78
N ALA A 245 -7.57 -9.12 1.18
CA ALA A 245 -7.91 -8.47 -0.10
C ALA A 245 -8.02 -9.46 -1.27
N PHE A 246 -7.27 -10.55 -1.23
CA PHE A 246 -7.43 -11.66 -2.18
C PHE A 246 -8.62 -12.56 -1.84
N CYS A 247 -8.96 -12.73 -0.56
CA CYS A 247 -10.05 -13.61 -0.14
C CYS A 247 -11.45 -13.01 -0.25
N SER A 248 -11.56 -11.69 -0.11
CA SER A 248 -12.82 -11.03 0.22
C SER A 248 -13.42 -10.28 -0.96
N ASN A 249 -14.70 -10.56 -1.25
CA ASN A 249 -15.53 -9.75 -2.16
C ASN A 249 -15.72 -8.29 -1.69
N ARG A 250 -15.26 -7.94 -0.48
CA ARG A 250 -15.37 -6.58 0.08
C ARG A 250 -14.26 -5.64 -0.38
N ILE A 251 -13.14 -6.15 -0.91
CA ILE A 251 -11.99 -5.31 -1.27
C ILE A 251 -11.94 -5.13 -2.80
N ASN A 252 -12.10 -3.88 -3.24
CA ASN A 252 -12.18 -3.49 -4.65
C ASN A 252 -10.94 -3.95 -5.47
N ARG A 253 -11.14 -4.46 -6.70
CA ARG A 253 -10.08 -4.88 -7.65
C ARG A 253 -8.97 -3.84 -7.87
N ARG A 254 -9.30 -2.54 -7.91
CA ARG A 254 -8.30 -1.44 -8.01
C ARG A 254 -7.41 -1.27 -6.77
N ARG A 255 -7.84 -1.82 -5.62
CA ARG A 255 -7.06 -1.81 -4.37
C ARG A 255 -6.16 -3.04 -4.30
N LEU A 256 -6.64 -4.18 -4.80
CA LEU A 256 -5.87 -5.41 -4.92
C LEU A 256 -4.69 -5.24 -5.89
N SER A 257 -4.92 -4.68 -7.07
CA SER A 257 -3.85 -4.42 -8.05
C SER A 257 -2.75 -3.52 -7.47
N ARG A 258 -3.10 -2.48 -6.72
CA ARG A 258 -2.13 -1.62 -6.03
C ARG A 258 -1.38 -2.32 -4.89
N ALA A 259 -2.01 -3.25 -4.17
CA ALA A 259 -1.35 -4.03 -3.13
C ALA A 259 -0.31 -5.00 -3.72
N ILE A 260 -0.66 -5.67 -4.82
CA ILE A 260 0.25 -6.54 -5.58
C ILE A 260 1.41 -5.73 -6.17
N LEU A 261 1.10 -4.63 -6.85
CA LEU A 261 2.11 -3.75 -7.42
C LEU A 261 3.03 -3.18 -6.33
N GLY A 262 2.49 -2.88 -5.15
CA GLY A 262 3.27 -2.44 -3.98
C GLY A 262 4.21 -3.52 -3.41
N LEU A 263 3.81 -4.79 -3.43
CA LEU A 263 4.67 -5.92 -3.03
C LEU A 263 5.82 -6.12 -4.04
N ILE A 264 5.50 -6.11 -5.33
CA ILE A 264 6.47 -6.28 -6.43
C ILE A 264 7.43 -5.09 -6.51
N ALA A 265 6.90 -3.87 -6.44
CA ALA A 265 7.69 -2.63 -6.53
C ALA A 265 8.45 -2.30 -5.23
N GLY A 266 8.00 -2.80 -4.07
CA GLY A 266 8.55 -2.47 -2.77
C GLY A 266 9.61 -3.43 -2.24
N GLY A 267 9.52 -4.73 -2.58
CA GLY A 267 10.43 -5.77 -2.06
C GLY A 267 11.19 -6.59 -3.11
N GLY A 268 10.84 -6.45 -4.40
CA GLY A 268 11.49 -7.17 -5.52
C GLY A 268 12.37 -6.26 -6.38
N LEU A 269 12.34 -6.46 -7.70
CA LEU A 269 13.13 -5.69 -8.69
C LEU A 269 12.92 -4.17 -8.57
N GLY A 270 11.69 -3.72 -8.29
CA GLY A 270 11.40 -2.30 -8.09
C GLY A 270 12.11 -1.71 -6.86
N GLY A 271 12.25 -2.49 -5.78
CA GLY A 271 12.99 -2.09 -4.58
C GLY A 271 14.48 -1.97 -4.87
N PHE A 272 15.04 -2.92 -5.63
CA PHE A 272 16.43 -2.86 -6.09
C PHE A 272 16.70 -1.61 -6.95
N VAL A 273 15.89 -1.39 -8.01
CA VAL A 273 16.02 -0.23 -8.90
C VAL A 273 15.89 1.09 -8.13
N ASN A 274 14.90 1.19 -7.24
CA ASN A 274 14.72 2.36 -6.38
C ASN A 274 15.94 2.57 -5.48
N GLY A 275 16.48 1.50 -4.88
CA GLY A 275 17.69 1.53 -4.07
C GLY A 275 18.91 2.08 -4.84
N VAL A 276 19.10 1.66 -6.09
CA VAL A 276 20.17 2.18 -6.96
C VAL A 276 19.95 3.66 -7.22
N GLN A 277 18.74 4.05 -7.64
CA GLN A 277 18.41 5.45 -7.96
C GLN A 277 18.60 6.38 -6.76
N ILE A 278 18.09 6.00 -5.58
CA ILE A 278 18.19 6.84 -4.39
C ILE A 278 19.62 6.90 -3.84
N THR A 279 20.39 5.83 -3.99
CA THR A 279 21.82 5.82 -3.60
C THR A 279 22.65 6.70 -4.52
N ARG A 280 22.39 6.69 -5.83
CA ARG A 280 23.03 7.62 -6.77
C ARG A 280 22.72 9.07 -6.42
N ARG A 281 21.48 9.36 -6.04
CA ARG A 281 21.02 10.72 -5.71
C ARG A 281 21.52 11.23 -4.37
N LEU A 282 21.40 10.45 -3.29
CA LEU A 282 21.64 10.89 -1.91
C LEU A 282 22.96 10.37 -1.32
N GLY A 283 23.42 9.23 -1.81
CA GLY A 283 24.58 8.52 -1.26
C GLY A 283 25.88 9.32 -1.24
N PRO A 284 26.22 10.14 -2.26
CA PRO A 284 27.41 10.98 -2.21
C PRO A 284 27.42 11.97 -1.05
N SER A 285 26.26 12.55 -0.71
CA SER A 285 26.14 13.47 0.44
C SER A 285 26.37 12.73 1.76
N ILE A 286 25.76 11.55 1.91
CA ILE A 286 25.95 10.73 3.12
C ILE A 286 27.38 10.20 3.23
N ARG A 287 28.02 9.84 2.12
CA ARG A 287 29.44 9.43 2.11
C ARG A 287 30.33 10.55 2.64
N ARG A 288 30.11 11.80 2.22
CA ARG A 288 30.87 12.95 2.74
C ARG A 288 30.64 13.18 4.25
N ARG A 289 29.40 12.96 4.72
CA ARG A 289 29.03 13.17 6.15
C ARG A 289 29.48 12.05 7.09
N THR A 290 29.58 10.82 6.60
CA THR A 290 29.72 9.62 7.47
C THR A 290 30.87 8.70 7.09
N GLY A 291 31.52 8.91 5.94
CA GLY A 291 32.54 8.00 5.39
C GLY A 291 31.99 6.72 4.74
N LYS A 292 30.68 6.40 4.88
CA LYS A 292 30.11 5.16 4.33
C LYS A 292 30.15 5.12 2.81
N SER A 293 30.73 4.05 2.24
CA SER A 293 30.79 3.84 0.79
C SER A 293 29.40 3.70 0.17
N LEU A 294 29.25 4.05 -1.11
CA LEU A 294 27.95 3.93 -1.81
C LEU A 294 27.45 2.49 -1.83
N LEU A 295 28.37 1.53 -2.02
CA LEU A 295 28.04 0.11 -1.97
C LEU A 295 27.60 -0.33 -0.57
N GLY A 296 28.26 0.16 0.49
CA GLY A 296 27.84 -0.08 1.88
C GLY A 296 26.45 0.46 2.18
N GLN A 297 26.13 1.64 1.67
CA GLN A 297 24.79 2.23 1.80
C GLN A 297 23.73 1.40 1.05
N PHE A 298 24.02 0.98 -0.18
CA PHE A 298 23.11 0.17 -0.99
C PHE A 298 22.87 -1.22 -0.38
N THR A 299 23.94 -1.91 0.03
CA THR A 299 23.85 -3.24 0.67
C THR A 299 23.04 -3.18 1.96
N THR A 300 23.22 -2.14 2.77
CA THR A 300 22.42 -1.93 3.99
C THR A 300 20.94 -1.73 3.66
N GLN A 301 20.62 -0.93 2.65
CA GLN A 301 19.23 -0.78 2.17
C GLN A 301 18.61 -2.12 1.79
N MET A 302 19.31 -2.94 1.00
CA MET A 302 18.81 -4.26 0.58
C MET A 302 18.63 -5.20 1.78
N ARG A 303 19.57 -5.20 2.72
CA ARG A 303 19.47 -5.98 3.95
C ARG A 303 18.24 -5.60 4.78
N LEU A 304 18.00 -4.30 4.97
CA LEU A 304 16.84 -3.79 5.72
C LEU A 304 15.51 -4.09 5.00
N MET A 305 15.50 -4.00 3.68
CA MET A 305 14.35 -4.36 2.85
C MET A 305 14.01 -5.84 2.98
N LEU A 306 15.01 -6.73 2.86
CA LEU A 306 14.81 -8.18 2.96
C LEU A 306 14.47 -8.63 4.39
N ALA A 307 15.09 -8.04 5.40
CA ALA A 307 14.88 -8.44 6.80
C ALA A 307 13.56 -7.90 7.38
N PHE A 308 13.18 -6.67 7.04
CA PHE A 308 12.10 -5.95 7.72
C PHE A 308 11.03 -5.39 6.77
N GLY A 309 11.18 -5.53 5.45
CA GLY A 309 10.27 -4.94 4.47
C GLY A 309 10.46 -3.43 4.29
N LEU A 310 11.53 -2.83 4.81
CA LEU A 310 11.76 -1.40 4.75
C LEU A 310 12.16 -0.96 3.33
N ALA A 311 11.31 -0.14 2.71
CA ALA A 311 11.64 0.49 1.43
C ALA A 311 13.01 1.23 1.46
N PRO A 312 13.81 1.20 0.37
CA PRO A 312 15.17 1.76 0.35
C PRO A 312 15.29 3.21 0.83
N LYS A 313 14.32 4.06 0.49
CA LYS A 313 14.27 5.46 0.93
C LYS A 313 14.29 5.64 2.45
N THR A 314 13.82 4.66 3.21
CA THR A 314 13.78 4.71 4.67
C THR A 314 15.17 4.76 5.28
N TYR A 315 16.18 4.21 4.59
CA TYR A 315 17.57 4.32 5.00
C TYR A 315 18.04 5.78 5.16
N TYR A 316 17.68 6.64 4.20
CA TYR A 316 18.01 8.07 4.23
C TYR A 316 17.05 8.85 5.12
N LEU A 317 15.74 8.59 4.96
CA LEU A 317 14.68 9.31 5.65
C LEU A 317 14.77 9.19 7.19
N PHE A 318 15.12 8.01 7.73
CA PHE A 318 15.31 7.85 9.18
C PHE A 318 16.79 7.78 9.61
N GLU A 319 17.71 8.19 8.73
CA GLU A 319 19.15 8.20 9.02
C GLU A 319 19.66 6.83 9.53
N LEU A 320 19.19 5.73 8.94
CA LEU A 320 19.59 4.36 9.29
C LEU A 320 21.02 4.03 8.84
N PHE A 321 21.71 4.99 8.23
CA PHE A 321 23.16 4.97 8.11
C PHE A 321 23.87 5.21 9.45
N ASP A 322 23.18 5.69 10.48
CA ASP A 322 23.68 5.72 11.85
C ASP A 322 23.52 4.33 12.50
N PRO A 323 24.61 3.70 12.97
CA PRO A 323 24.56 2.37 13.58
C PRO A 323 23.57 2.24 14.75
N ALA A 324 23.37 3.31 15.54
CA ALA A 324 22.43 3.27 16.66
C ALA A 324 20.98 3.14 16.17
N ARG A 325 20.63 3.86 15.08
CA ARG A 325 19.29 3.79 14.47
C ARG A 325 19.09 2.51 13.66
N GLU A 326 20.14 2.04 12.99
CA GLU A 326 20.13 0.79 12.23
C GLU A 326 19.76 -0.42 13.11
N ARG A 327 20.26 -0.46 14.35
CA ARG A 327 19.95 -1.53 15.33
C ARG A 327 18.47 -1.60 15.69
N ILE A 328 17.78 -0.46 15.71
CA ILE A 328 16.35 -0.36 16.01
C ILE A 328 15.49 -0.20 14.74
N ALA A 329 16.06 -0.43 13.55
CA ALA A 329 15.39 -0.22 12.27
C ALA A 329 14.05 -0.96 12.17
N ALA A 330 13.96 -2.16 12.74
CA ALA A 330 12.74 -2.97 12.76
C ALA A 330 11.56 -2.31 13.50
N GLN A 331 11.79 -1.27 14.29
CA GLN A 331 10.73 -0.56 15.01
C GLN A 331 10.13 0.60 14.21
N TYR A 332 10.74 1.00 13.09
CA TYR A 332 10.18 2.05 12.26
C TYR A 332 8.95 1.54 11.50
N LEU A 333 7.91 2.38 11.46
CA LEU A 333 6.65 2.11 10.76
C LEU A 333 6.62 2.89 9.45
N GLN A 334 6.14 2.26 8.37
CA GLN A 334 5.96 2.92 7.08
C GLN A 334 4.48 3.11 6.76
N ARG A 335 4.21 3.74 5.61
CA ARG A 335 2.84 3.94 5.10
C ARG A 335 2.13 2.63 4.76
N ASN A 336 2.86 1.54 4.57
CA ASN A 336 2.29 0.23 4.24
C ASN A 336 1.66 -0.43 5.48
N GLU A 337 2.35 -0.41 6.61
CA GLU A 337 1.84 -0.91 7.89
C GLU A 337 0.73 -0.02 8.44
N THR A 338 0.79 1.28 8.17
CA THR A 338 -0.17 2.26 8.71
C THR A 338 -1.36 2.48 7.77
N LYS A 339 -1.18 3.30 6.73
CA LYS A 339 -2.24 3.70 5.77
C LYS A 339 -2.79 2.56 4.94
N ALA A 340 -1.95 1.60 4.56
CA ALA A 340 -2.43 0.51 3.71
C ALA A 340 -3.20 -0.56 4.51
N SER A 341 -2.98 -0.68 5.83
CA SER A 341 -3.57 -1.73 6.67
C SER A 341 -4.08 -1.26 8.04
N ALA A 342 -3.22 -0.91 9.00
CA ALA A 342 -3.63 -0.70 10.40
C ALA A 342 -4.79 0.30 10.56
N TYR A 343 -4.73 1.48 9.93
CA TYR A 343 -5.83 2.46 10.04
C TYR A 343 -7.16 1.90 9.53
N LYS A 344 -7.15 1.02 8.52
CA LYS A 344 -8.38 0.41 7.98
C LYS A 344 -8.93 -0.68 8.90
N ILE A 345 -8.05 -1.40 9.60
CA ILE A 345 -8.44 -2.42 10.58
C ILE A 345 -9.11 -1.76 11.79
N MET A 346 -8.50 -0.68 12.29
CA MET A 346 -8.93 0.01 13.51
C MET A 346 -10.12 0.96 13.30
N HIS A 347 -10.41 1.35 12.06
CA HIS A 347 -11.47 2.29 11.73
C HIS A 347 -12.86 1.68 11.94
N ARG A 348 -13.74 2.39 12.65
CA ARG A 348 -15.15 2.03 12.79
C ARG A 348 -15.97 2.83 11.78
N HIS A 349 -16.98 2.22 11.17
CA HIS A 349 -17.81 2.88 10.15
C HIS A 349 -19.11 3.41 10.75
N THR A 350 -19.05 4.39 11.67
CA THR A 350 -20.26 5.02 12.23
C THR A 350 -20.71 6.28 11.48
N GLY A 351 -19.91 6.76 10.52
CA GLY A 351 -20.35 7.73 9.50
C GLY A 351 -19.58 9.05 9.50
N HIS A 352 -18.63 9.25 10.42
CA HIS A 352 -17.82 10.46 10.47
C HIS A 352 -16.85 10.55 9.29
N ARG A 353 -16.74 11.75 8.70
CA ARG A 353 -15.87 12.01 7.54
C ARG A 353 -14.95 13.19 7.79
N LEU A 354 -13.84 12.95 8.48
CA LEU A 354 -12.79 13.97 8.71
C LEU A 354 -12.22 14.57 7.41
N SER A 355 -12.26 13.82 6.30
CA SER A 355 -11.76 14.28 5.00
C SER A 355 -12.62 15.35 4.32
N GLU A 356 -13.86 15.55 4.78
CA GLU A 356 -14.79 16.55 4.26
C GLU A 356 -14.72 17.79 5.17
N LYS A 357 -14.07 18.85 4.70
CA LYS A 357 -13.67 19.97 5.56
C LYS A 357 -14.84 20.83 6.06
N LEU A 358 -15.93 20.97 5.29
CA LEU A 358 -17.09 21.76 5.72
C LEU A 358 -17.89 21.00 6.79
N VAL A 359 -18.11 19.70 6.59
CA VAL A 359 -18.76 18.82 7.57
C VAL A 359 -17.96 18.77 8.86
N PHE A 360 -16.64 18.64 8.77
CA PHE A 360 -15.76 18.69 9.94
C PHE A 360 -15.84 20.04 10.66
N HIS A 361 -15.76 21.15 9.92
CA HIS A 361 -15.88 22.50 10.47
C HIS A 361 -17.21 22.70 11.21
N ASN A 362 -18.34 22.41 10.54
CA ASN A 362 -19.67 22.56 11.13
C ASN A 362 -19.80 21.72 12.40
N ARG A 363 -19.31 20.47 12.40
CA ARG A 363 -19.32 19.63 13.60
C ARG A 363 -18.50 20.23 14.75
N CYS A 364 -17.33 20.79 14.48
CA CYS A 364 -16.51 21.44 15.51
C CYS A 364 -17.21 22.69 16.06
N ARG A 365 -17.79 23.51 15.18
CA ARG A 365 -18.56 24.70 15.54
C ARG A 365 -19.76 24.35 16.43
N ASP A 366 -20.53 23.33 16.06
CA ASP A 366 -21.71 22.89 16.82
C ASP A 366 -21.34 22.34 18.22
N LEU A 367 -20.09 21.89 18.38
CA LEU A 367 -19.51 21.43 19.66
C LEU A 367 -18.82 22.57 20.45
N GLY A 368 -18.79 23.79 19.92
CA GLY A 368 -18.08 24.92 20.54
C GLY A 368 -16.55 24.76 20.55
N LEU A 369 -15.99 23.94 19.66
CA LEU A 369 -14.54 23.76 19.54
C LEU A 369 -13.93 24.88 18.68
N PRO A 370 -12.84 25.55 19.14
CA PRO A 370 -12.07 26.47 18.31
C PRO A 370 -11.61 25.82 17.01
N VAL A 371 -12.15 26.31 15.89
CA VAL A 371 -11.89 25.78 14.55
C VAL A 371 -11.79 26.93 13.55
N ALA A 372 -10.94 26.78 12.53
CA ALA A 372 -10.72 27.80 11.52
C ALA A 372 -12.06 28.20 10.86
N PRO A 373 -12.45 29.49 10.92
CA PRO A 373 -13.76 29.95 10.51
C PRO A 373 -13.94 29.81 8.99
N VAL A 374 -15.06 29.22 8.58
CA VAL A 374 -15.47 29.15 7.18
C VAL A 374 -16.44 30.29 6.92
N VAL A 375 -16.08 31.19 6.01
CA VAL A 375 -16.86 32.39 5.68
C VAL A 375 -17.71 32.20 4.43
N PHE A 376 -17.36 31.25 3.56
CA PHE A 376 -18.13 30.92 2.37
C PHE A 376 -17.81 29.50 1.89
N SER A 377 -18.74 28.85 1.19
CA SER A 377 -18.52 27.55 0.56
C SER A 377 -19.43 27.40 -0.65
N ALA A 378 -18.93 26.71 -1.67
CA ALA A 378 -19.67 26.45 -2.90
C ALA A 378 -19.43 25.03 -3.41
N ILE A 379 -20.45 24.47 -4.04
CA ILE A 379 -20.46 23.15 -4.66
C ILE A 379 -21.38 23.15 -5.87
N ASP A 380 -20.92 22.54 -6.97
CA ASP A 380 -21.73 22.31 -8.18
C ASP A 380 -22.33 23.58 -8.79
N GLY A 381 -21.55 24.67 -8.79
CA GLY A 381 -22.00 25.94 -9.38
C GLY A 381 -22.99 26.72 -8.52
N ALA A 382 -23.13 26.38 -7.23
CA ALA A 382 -23.99 27.10 -6.28
C ALA A 382 -23.31 27.27 -4.92
N ALA A 383 -23.75 28.28 -4.16
CA ALA A 383 -23.36 28.42 -2.75
C ALA A 383 -23.99 27.30 -1.91
N ASP A 384 -23.26 26.79 -0.91
CA ASP A 384 -23.85 25.87 0.08
C ASP A 384 -24.97 26.59 0.86
N GLY A 385 -26.00 25.85 1.28
CA GLY A 385 -27.24 26.41 1.86
C GLY A 385 -27.03 27.43 3.00
N GLN A 386 -26.02 27.23 3.85
CA GLN A 386 -25.71 28.12 4.97
C GLN A 386 -25.06 29.46 4.54
N PHE A 387 -24.77 29.65 3.25
CA PHE A 387 -24.10 30.82 2.69
C PHE A 387 -24.86 31.43 1.49
N VAL A 388 -26.13 31.05 1.28
CA VAL A 388 -26.93 31.55 0.14
C VAL A 388 -27.10 33.06 0.19
N ASP A 389 -27.33 33.61 1.38
CA ASP A 389 -27.53 35.05 1.59
C ASP A 389 -26.22 35.85 1.63
N THR A 390 -25.06 35.17 1.59
CA THR A 390 -23.76 35.84 1.48
C THR A 390 -23.60 36.38 0.07
N THR A 391 -23.93 37.65 -0.15
CA THR A 391 -23.83 38.31 -1.47
C THR A 391 -22.43 38.81 -1.78
N ASP A 392 -21.65 39.13 -0.75
CA ASP A 392 -20.27 39.60 -0.84
C ASP A 392 -19.36 38.87 0.15
N LEU A 393 -18.06 38.80 -0.14
CA LEU A 393 -17.07 38.19 0.75
C LEU A 393 -16.60 39.19 1.82
N PRO A 394 -16.28 38.74 3.04
CA PRO A 394 -15.90 39.65 4.12
C PRO A 394 -14.58 40.36 3.83
N ALA A 395 -14.49 41.63 4.22
CA ALA A 395 -13.38 42.56 4.01
C ALA A 395 -12.12 42.20 4.85
N GLN A 396 -11.50 41.07 4.54
CA GLN A 396 -10.34 40.51 5.25
C GLN A 396 -9.59 39.53 4.36
N ASP A 397 -8.33 39.22 4.66
CA ASP A 397 -7.58 38.21 3.91
C ASP A 397 -8.26 36.84 3.93
N LEU A 398 -8.32 36.18 2.77
CA LEU A 398 -9.04 34.92 2.56
C LEU A 398 -8.11 33.80 2.13
N PHE A 399 -8.43 32.59 2.60
CA PHE A 399 -7.78 31.35 2.21
C PHE A 399 -8.81 30.41 1.57
N ILE A 400 -8.68 30.19 0.27
CA ILE A 400 -9.59 29.36 -0.52
C ILE A 400 -8.96 27.99 -0.70
N LYS A 401 -9.71 26.91 -0.45
CA LYS A 401 -9.20 25.54 -0.65
C LYS A 401 -10.29 24.54 -1.05
N PRO A 402 -9.92 23.42 -1.69
CA PRO A 402 -10.85 22.34 -1.96
C PRO A 402 -11.36 21.68 -0.66
N ARG A 403 -12.67 21.41 -0.61
CA ARG A 403 -13.34 20.70 0.50
C ARG A 403 -12.78 19.31 0.73
N LYS A 404 -12.40 18.62 -0.34
CA LYS A 404 -11.65 17.36 -0.32
C LYS A 404 -10.32 17.55 -1.03
N GLY A 405 -9.24 17.17 -0.37
CA GLY A 405 -7.89 17.37 -0.91
C GLY A 405 -6.83 17.04 0.13
N SER A 406 -5.58 16.97 -0.30
CA SER A 406 -4.43 16.71 0.56
C SER A 406 -3.21 17.50 0.10
N GLY A 407 -2.35 17.86 1.06
CA GLY A 407 -1.05 18.49 0.81
C GLY A 407 -1.12 19.93 0.31
N GLY A 408 -2.22 20.65 0.53
CA GLY A 408 -2.37 22.05 0.11
C GLY A 408 -2.61 22.28 -1.39
N ARG A 409 -2.78 21.21 -2.19
CA ARG A 409 -3.01 21.35 -3.63
C ARG A 409 -4.33 22.08 -3.92
N GLY A 410 -4.24 23.12 -4.73
CA GLY A 410 -5.38 23.97 -5.09
C GLY A 410 -5.78 24.98 -4.02
N ALA A 411 -4.96 25.19 -2.99
CA ALA A 411 -5.18 26.26 -2.03
C ALA A 411 -4.63 27.59 -2.55
N GLU A 412 -5.37 28.67 -2.32
CA GLU A 412 -5.08 30.02 -2.77
C GLU A 412 -5.23 31.00 -1.61
N LYS A 413 -4.32 31.98 -1.52
CA LYS A 413 -4.41 33.10 -0.59
C LYS A 413 -4.79 34.35 -1.38
N TRP A 414 -5.77 35.09 -0.88
CA TRP A 414 -6.25 36.35 -1.43
C TRP A 414 -6.13 37.42 -0.35
N GLN A 415 -5.35 38.46 -0.62
CA GLN A 415 -5.16 39.58 0.29
C GLN A 415 -6.24 40.62 0.06
N PHE A 416 -6.89 41.10 1.12
CA PHE A 416 -7.84 42.20 1.00
C PHE A 416 -7.10 43.53 0.98
N VAL A 417 -7.23 44.26 -0.12
CA VAL A 417 -6.70 45.61 -0.34
C VAL A 417 -7.85 46.46 -0.82
N ALA A 418 -8.49 47.14 0.13
CA ALA A 418 -9.78 47.80 -0.06
C ALA A 418 -9.85 48.60 -1.39
N PRO A 419 -10.91 48.41 -2.19
CA PRO A 419 -12.08 47.54 -1.96
C PRO A 419 -11.91 46.09 -2.47
N ASP A 420 -10.75 45.73 -3.02
CA ASP A 420 -10.56 44.51 -3.80
C ASP A 420 -9.78 43.43 -3.05
N PHE A 421 -9.80 42.22 -3.61
CA PHE A 421 -8.95 41.11 -3.25
C PHE A 421 -7.87 40.90 -4.31
N ILE A 422 -6.63 40.67 -3.87
CA ILE A 422 -5.47 40.46 -4.74
C ILE A 422 -4.91 39.05 -4.52
N ASP A 423 -4.75 38.28 -5.60
CA ASP A 423 -4.04 37.00 -5.54
C ASP A 423 -2.52 37.16 -5.71
N LYS A 424 -1.79 36.05 -5.53
CA LYS A 424 -0.31 36.03 -5.68
C LYS A 424 0.20 36.45 -7.07
N ASN A 425 -0.66 36.43 -8.10
CA ASN A 425 -0.30 36.80 -9.47
C ASN A 425 -0.67 38.26 -9.77
N GLY A 426 -1.22 39.00 -8.80
CA GLY A 426 -1.66 40.38 -8.97
C GLY A 426 -3.08 40.52 -9.53
N THR A 427 -3.84 39.43 -9.67
CA THR A 427 -5.24 39.49 -10.11
C THR A 427 -6.07 40.21 -9.06
N ARG A 428 -6.80 41.26 -9.45
CA ARG A 428 -7.70 42.02 -8.57
C ARG A 428 -9.15 41.68 -8.86
N LEU A 429 -9.93 41.36 -7.82
CA LEU A 429 -11.36 41.10 -7.91
C LEU A 429 -12.09 41.75 -6.73
N THR A 430 -13.27 42.30 -6.96
CA THR A 430 -14.19 42.66 -5.87
C THR A 430 -14.64 41.39 -5.14
N GLY A 431 -15.15 41.51 -3.91
CA GLY A 431 -15.62 40.34 -3.16
C GLY A 431 -16.76 39.60 -3.88
N ALA A 432 -17.70 40.33 -4.51
CA ALA A 432 -18.77 39.74 -5.31
C ALA A 432 -18.23 39.00 -6.55
N ALA A 433 -17.23 39.56 -7.23
CA ALA A 433 -16.59 38.91 -8.38
C ALA A 433 -15.80 37.66 -7.96
N LEU A 434 -15.07 37.72 -6.84
CA LEU A 434 -14.35 36.58 -6.29
C LEU A 434 -15.32 35.48 -5.83
N ARG A 435 -16.43 35.84 -5.17
CA ARG A 435 -17.52 34.92 -4.84
C ARG A 435 -18.04 34.20 -6.08
N GLN A 436 -18.35 34.94 -7.15
CA GLN A 436 -18.85 34.37 -8.39
C GLN A 436 -17.82 33.42 -9.02
N ARG A 437 -16.54 33.79 -9.04
CA ARG A 437 -15.45 32.91 -9.49
C ARG A 437 -15.41 31.60 -8.68
N ILE A 438 -15.54 31.67 -7.35
CA ILE A 438 -15.56 30.47 -6.49
C ILE A 438 -16.74 29.57 -6.83
N ILE A 439 -17.93 30.17 -7.03
CA ILE A 439 -19.14 29.44 -7.46
C ILE A 439 -18.88 28.74 -8.79
N ASP A 440 -18.38 29.45 -9.79
CA ASP A 440 -18.13 28.87 -11.12
C ASP A 440 -17.10 27.74 -11.08
N GLN A 441 -15.99 27.92 -10.35
CA GLN A 441 -14.97 26.89 -10.14
C GLN A 441 -15.50 25.68 -9.34
N SER A 442 -16.55 25.89 -8.53
CA SER A 442 -17.13 24.82 -7.71
C SER A 442 -17.83 23.72 -8.53
N ARG A 443 -18.13 23.98 -9.82
CA ARG A 443 -18.64 22.98 -10.78
C ARG A 443 -17.66 21.83 -11.01
N GLU A 444 -16.36 22.12 -10.97
CA GLU A 444 -15.32 21.08 -11.13
C GLU A 444 -14.99 20.41 -9.80
N LYS A 445 -14.87 21.19 -8.73
CA LYS A 445 -14.47 20.72 -7.41
C LYS A 445 -15.09 21.57 -6.32
N PRO A 446 -15.69 20.99 -5.27
CA PRO A 446 -16.25 21.77 -4.18
C PRO A 446 -15.17 22.59 -3.45
N LEU A 447 -15.44 23.87 -3.20
CA LEU A 447 -14.51 24.84 -2.61
C LEU A 447 -15.05 25.38 -1.30
N LEU A 448 -14.14 25.76 -0.40
CA LEU A 448 -14.46 26.49 0.82
C LEU A 448 -13.51 27.66 1.00
N VAL A 449 -13.98 28.70 1.68
CA VAL A 449 -13.25 29.93 1.97
C VAL A 449 -13.15 30.08 3.48
N GLN A 450 -11.93 30.28 3.96
CA GLN A 450 -11.64 30.57 5.37
C GLN A 450 -11.05 31.96 5.51
N ALA A 451 -11.21 32.54 6.70
CA ALA A 451 -10.36 33.65 7.10
C ALA A 451 -8.89 33.22 7.06
N THR A 452 -8.00 34.08 6.56
CA THR A 452 -6.57 33.89 6.78
C THR A 452 -6.27 34.12 8.25
N LEU A 453 -5.72 33.08 8.89
CA LEU A 453 -5.31 33.14 10.28
C LEU A 453 -3.84 33.57 10.38
N VAL A 454 -3.49 34.21 11.49
CA VAL A 454 -2.12 34.58 11.84
C VAL A 454 -1.69 33.85 13.10
N ASN A 455 -0.44 33.41 13.16
CA ASN A 455 0.07 32.81 14.39
C ASN A 455 0.18 33.85 15.51
N HIS A 456 0.22 33.38 16.74
CA HIS A 456 0.63 34.14 17.91
C HIS A 456 1.93 34.94 17.65
N PRO A 457 2.08 36.18 18.16
CA PRO A 457 3.26 37.01 17.94
C PRO A 457 4.60 36.30 18.21
N ASP A 458 4.67 35.48 19.27
CA ASP A 458 5.87 34.68 19.62
C ASP A 458 6.29 33.62 18.60
N LEU A 459 5.49 33.38 17.56
CA LEU A 459 5.80 32.45 16.46
C LEU A 459 5.96 33.17 15.11
N SER A 460 5.78 34.49 15.07
CA SER A 460 5.81 35.29 13.84
C SER A 460 7.16 35.27 13.12
N ASP A 461 8.25 35.10 13.88
CA ASP A 461 9.63 35.05 13.38
C ASP A 461 10.00 33.70 12.75
N ILE A 462 9.22 32.63 12.94
CA ILE A 462 9.45 31.29 12.39
C ILE A 462 8.37 30.82 11.42
N ASN A 463 7.38 31.68 11.10
CA ASN A 463 6.27 31.34 10.21
C ASN A 463 6.41 31.90 8.77
N CYS A 464 7.39 32.78 8.51
CA CYS A 464 7.66 33.36 7.18
C CYS A 464 6.43 33.91 6.43
N GLY A 465 5.45 34.46 7.15
CA GLY A 465 4.21 35.00 6.57
C GLY A 465 3.16 33.95 6.17
N THR A 466 3.36 32.69 6.58
CA THR A 466 2.46 31.56 6.33
C THR A 466 2.10 30.91 7.66
N LEU A 467 0.85 30.46 7.83
CA LEU A 467 0.41 29.85 9.09
C LEU A 467 1.20 28.58 9.40
N ALA A 468 1.99 28.60 10.47
CA ALA A 468 2.67 27.44 11.03
C ALA A 468 1.74 26.65 11.94
N THR A 469 1.78 25.32 11.87
CA THR A 469 0.86 24.43 12.59
C THR A 469 1.58 23.34 13.38
N ILE A 470 0.97 22.89 14.47
CA ILE A 470 1.37 21.70 15.21
C ILE A 470 0.56 20.52 14.70
N ARG A 471 1.25 19.46 14.25
CA ARG A 471 0.65 18.13 14.08
C ARG A 471 0.63 17.45 15.44
N ILE A 472 -0.52 17.41 16.11
CA ILE A 472 -0.73 16.67 17.36
C ILE A 472 -1.41 15.34 17.04
N VAL A 473 -0.82 14.23 17.47
CA VAL A 473 -1.39 12.89 17.28
C VAL A 473 -2.03 12.43 18.58
N THR A 474 -3.32 12.15 18.52
CA THR A 474 -4.07 11.54 19.62
C THR A 474 -4.44 10.10 19.29
N CYS A 475 -4.50 9.26 20.31
CA CYS A 475 -4.93 7.88 20.17
C CYS A 475 -5.89 7.49 21.30
N ARG A 476 -6.90 6.69 20.97
CA ARG A 476 -7.72 6.03 21.98
C ARG A 476 -6.88 4.96 22.68
N ASN A 477 -6.85 5.01 24.01
CA ASN A 477 -6.09 4.06 24.82
C ASN A 477 -6.91 2.80 25.15
N GLU A 478 -6.30 1.90 25.91
CA GLU A 478 -6.86 0.62 26.30
C GLU A 478 -8.09 0.76 27.23
N SER A 479 -8.19 1.85 28.01
CA SER A 479 -9.34 2.16 28.87
C SER A 479 -10.48 2.85 28.10
N GLY A 480 -10.29 3.17 26.81
CA GLY A 480 -11.28 3.87 25.99
C GLY A 480 -11.21 5.40 26.08
N GLN A 481 -10.29 5.95 26.88
CA GLN A 481 -9.97 7.38 26.92
C GLN A 481 -9.06 7.77 25.73
N TYR A 482 -8.83 9.06 25.54
CA TYR A 482 -8.06 9.60 24.42
C TYR A 482 -6.88 10.40 24.94
N GLU A 483 -5.68 10.12 24.44
CA GLU A 483 -4.44 10.75 24.91
C GLU A 483 -3.56 11.26 23.75
N VAL A 484 -2.85 12.36 23.96
CA VAL A 484 -1.79 12.83 23.05
C VAL A 484 -0.58 11.89 23.15
N THR A 485 -0.16 11.31 22.03
CA THR A 485 1.00 10.40 22.00
C THR A 485 2.25 11.07 21.45
N ASN A 486 2.10 11.99 20.50
CA ASN A 486 3.20 12.62 19.78
C ASN A 486 2.78 13.98 19.22
N ALA A 487 3.76 14.87 19.03
CA ALA A 487 3.53 16.09 18.27
C ALA A 487 4.78 16.53 17.49
N ALA A 488 4.55 17.24 16.39
CA ALA A 488 5.60 17.90 15.62
C ALA A 488 5.11 19.28 15.14
N PHE A 489 5.94 20.31 15.32
CA PHE A 489 5.66 21.66 14.85
C PHE A 489 6.18 21.82 13.42
N ARG A 490 5.32 22.22 12.51
CA ARG A 490 5.61 22.39 11.08
C ARG A 490 5.83 23.85 10.78
N MET A 491 6.91 24.13 10.08
CA MET A 491 7.33 25.48 9.72
C MET A 491 7.53 25.55 8.19
N PRO A 492 7.01 26.61 7.56
CA PRO A 492 7.25 26.88 6.15
C PRO A 492 8.70 27.32 5.94
N ARG A 493 9.35 26.82 4.87
CA ARG A 493 10.73 27.16 4.52
C ARG A 493 10.83 28.23 3.42
N VAL A 494 9.70 28.68 2.88
CA VAL A 494 9.63 29.63 1.76
C VAL A 494 8.69 30.76 2.13
N THR A 495 9.18 31.99 2.06
CA THR A 495 8.38 33.20 2.28
C THR A 495 7.24 33.26 1.26
N GLY A 496 6.02 33.51 1.75
CA GLY A 496 4.84 33.62 0.87
C GLY A 496 4.28 32.30 0.35
N SER A 497 4.70 31.15 0.92
CA SER A 497 4.04 29.87 0.65
C SER A 497 2.57 29.91 1.07
N ALA A 498 1.68 29.26 0.34
CA ALA A 498 0.29 29.11 0.77
C ALA A 498 0.14 28.16 1.98
N VAL A 499 1.08 27.23 2.19
CA VAL A 499 1.00 26.19 3.24
C VAL A 499 2.38 25.85 3.83
N ASP A 500 2.39 25.38 5.09
CA ASP A 500 3.56 24.91 5.86
C ASP A 500 3.83 23.39 5.67
N ASN A 501 3.53 22.85 4.49
CA ASN A 501 3.53 21.41 4.28
C ASN A 501 4.95 20.81 4.29
N PHE A 502 5.24 20.00 5.30
CA PHE A 502 6.50 19.26 5.47
C PHE A 502 6.86 18.43 4.23
N HIS A 503 5.89 17.74 3.62
CA HIS A 503 6.09 16.93 2.43
C HIS A 503 6.24 17.76 1.13
N ALA A 504 6.07 19.08 1.20
CA ALA A 504 6.23 20.01 0.08
C ALA A 504 7.44 20.96 0.26
N GLY A 505 8.39 20.62 1.15
CA GLY A 505 9.64 21.37 1.33
C GLY A 505 9.69 22.24 2.59
N GLY A 506 8.67 22.17 3.46
CA GLY A 506 8.74 22.73 4.81
C GLY A 506 9.71 21.95 5.73
N ILE A 507 9.99 22.53 6.89
CA ILE A 507 10.74 21.87 7.97
C ILE A 507 9.81 21.56 9.14
N ALA A 508 10.20 20.64 10.01
CA ALA A 508 9.46 20.36 11.22
C ALA A 508 10.39 20.05 12.39
N ALA A 509 9.97 20.40 13.59
CA ALA A 509 10.62 20.09 14.85
C ALA A 509 9.76 19.14 15.69
N ALA A 510 10.38 18.25 16.46
CA ALA A 510 9.66 17.46 17.45
C ALA A 510 9.18 18.38 18.57
N VAL A 511 8.00 18.10 19.12
CA VAL A 511 7.48 18.79 20.31
C VAL A 511 7.56 17.83 21.47
N ASP A 512 8.23 18.21 22.55
CA ASP A 512 8.11 17.53 23.83
C ASP A 512 6.66 17.66 24.31
N ILE A 513 5.94 16.54 24.35
CA ILE A 513 4.51 16.56 24.64
C ILE A 513 4.20 17.02 26.07
N SER A 514 5.14 16.89 27.00
CA SER A 514 4.92 17.27 28.40
C SER A 514 4.93 18.79 28.59
N VAL A 515 5.86 19.48 27.94
CA VAL A 515 6.14 20.92 28.18
C VAL A 515 6.00 21.80 26.94
N GLY A 516 5.83 21.25 25.75
CA GLY A 516 5.66 22.02 24.51
C GLY A 516 6.95 22.58 23.94
N ARG A 517 8.10 22.04 24.35
CA ARG A 517 9.42 22.48 23.91
C ARG A 517 9.77 21.88 22.56
N LEU A 518 10.24 22.70 21.63
CA LEU A 518 10.74 22.28 20.33
C LEU A 518 12.15 21.72 20.45
N GLY A 519 12.42 20.65 19.70
CA GLY A 519 13.78 20.23 19.37
C GLY A 519 14.30 20.93 18.09
N PRO A 520 15.47 20.54 17.56
CA PRO A 520 15.93 21.04 16.27
C PRO A 520 14.98 20.59 15.15
N ALA A 521 14.84 21.43 14.12
CA ALA A 521 14.04 21.12 12.96
C ALA A 521 14.81 20.29 11.92
N THR A 522 14.08 19.59 11.04
CA THR A 522 14.65 18.89 9.88
C THR A 522 13.65 18.96 8.73
N ASP A 523 14.11 18.70 7.51
CA ASP A 523 13.23 18.32 6.40
C ASP A 523 13.02 16.78 6.36
N LEU A 524 12.40 16.28 5.28
CA LEU A 524 12.07 14.88 5.09
C LEU A 524 13.28 13.93 4.97
N GLY A 525 14.51 14.44 4.84
CA GLY A 525 15.72 13.61 4.72
C GLY A 525 15.92 13.00 3.33
N LEU A 526 15.24 13.51 2.31
CA LEU A 526 15.24 12.99 0.92
C LEU A 526 15.85 13.97 -0.09
N SER A 527 16.68 14.91 0.38
CA SER A 527 17.48 15.83 -0.42
C SER A 527 18.97 15.66 -0.11
N PRO A 528 19.89 15.84 -1.08
CA PRO A 528 21.33 15.90 -0.78
C PRO A 528 21.70 16.98 0.24
N THR A 529 20.89 18.03 0.34
CA THR A 529 21.04 19.17 1.26
C THR A 529 20.24 19.00 2.56
N SER A 530 19.60 17.85 2.77
CA SER A 530 18.84 17.57 3.98
C SER A 530 19.72 17.60 5.23
N GLY A 531 19.22 18.27 6.26
CA GLY A 531 19.95 18.49 7.50
C GLY A 531 19.06 18.83 8.67
N TRP A 532 19.71 19.13 9.79
CA TRP A 532 19.08 19.56 11.02
C TRP A 532 19.37 21.04 11.25
N PHE A 533 18.39 21.76 11.77
CA PHE A 533 18.38 23.21 11.88
C PHE A 533 17.98 23.60 13.31
N GLU A 534 18.93 24.16 14.05
CA GLU A 534 18.67 24.76 15.37
C GLU A 534 17.99 26.12 15.23
N THR A 535 18.24 26.82 14.12
CA THR A 535 17.61 28.09 13.75
C THR A 535 16.82 27.95 12.46
N HIS A 536 15.82 28.81 12.27
CA HIS A 536 15.01 28.82 11.07
C HIS A 536 15.85 29.27 9.86
N PRO A 537 15.93 28.48 8.77
CA PRO A 537 16.89 28.71 7.69
C PRO A 537 16.63 29.97 6.86
N VAL A 538 15.47 30.61 7.02
CA VAL A 538 15.11 31.86 6.32
C VAL A 538 15.27 33.09 7.22
N SER A 539 14.79 33.01 8.46
CA SER A 539 14.71 34.17 9.36
C SER A 539 15.84 34.22 10.39
N GLY A 540 16.60 33.13 10.55
CA GLY A 540 17.67 33.01 11.56
C GLY A 540 17.17 32.84 13.00
N ALA A 541 15.86 32.87 13.23
CA ALA A 541 15.26 32.75 14.55
C ALA A 541 15.52 31.38 15.20
N LEU A 542 15.74 31.35 16.52
CA LEU A 542 16.01 30.11 17.26
C LEU A 542 14.76 29.21 17.30
N ILE A 543 14.92 27.95 16.88
CA ILE A 543 13.89 26.90 16.95
C ILE A 543 14.15 26.01 18.16
N ASP A 544 15.36 25.47 18.27
CA ASP A 544 15.67 24.48 19.30
C ASP A 544 15.54 25.09 20.70
N GLY A 545 14.85 24.37 21.59
CA GLY A 545 14.55 24.83 22.93
C GLY A 545 13.38 25.82 23.05
N ARG A 546 12.79 26.32 21.97
CA ARG A 546 11.63 27.23 22.03
C ARG A 546 10.42 26.52 22.66
N VAL A 547 9.70 27.19 23.56
CA VAL A 547 8.44 26.69 24.13
C VAL A 547 7.27 27.27 23.36
N LEU A 548 6.36 26.41 22.91
CA LEU A 548 5.17 26.84 22.19
C LEU A 548 4.16 27.52 23.15
N PRO A 549 3.65 28.72 22.81
CA PRO A 549 2.59 29.36 23.59
C PRO A 549 1.32 28.51 23.58
N TYR A 550 0.52 28.57 24.66
CA TYR A 550 -0.74 27.84 24.81
C TYR A 550 -0.65 26.31 24.57
N TRP A 551 0.51 25.69 24.83
CA TRP A 551 0.71 24.27 24.54
C TRP A 551 -0.26 23.35 25.31
N GLN A 552 -0.48 23.61 26.60
CA GLN A 552 -1.36 22.75 27.41
C GLN A 552 -2.82 22.89 26.97
N GLU A 553 -3.23 24.08 26.57
CA GLU A 553 -4.54 24.39 26.00
C GLU A 553 -4.72 23.70 24.66
N ALA A 554 -3.68 23.67 23.81
CA ALA A 554 -3.71 22.97 22.53
C ALA A 554 -3.85 21.45 22.72
N ARG A 555 -3.14 20.86 23.70
CA ARG A 555 -3.31 19.44 24.08
C ARG A 555 -4.72 19.17 24.59
N ALA A 556 -5.18 19.94 25.56
CA ALA A 556 -6.50 19.77 26.15
C ALA A 556 -7.61 19.93 25.10
N LEU A 557 -7.45 20.83 24.14
CA LEU A 557 -8.38 21.02 23.02
C LEU A 557 -8.54 19.73 22.20
N VAL A 558 -7.44 19.12 21.76
CA VAL A 558 -7.52 17.91 20.91
C VAL A 558 -7.97 16.67 21.69
N GLU A 559 -7.62 16.56 22.97
CA GLU A 559 -8.09 15.48 23.86
C GLU A 559 -9.59 15.58 24.11
N ARG A 560 -10.15 16.79 24.27
CA ARG A 560 -11.61 17.01 24.33
C ARG A 560 -12.30 16.79 22.98
N ALA A 561 -11.63 17.08 21.86
CA ALA A 561 -12.21 16.95 20.53
C ALA A 561 -12.32 15.49 20.06
N HIS A 562 -11.31 14.64 20.33
CA HIS A 562 -11.23 13.27 19.81
C HIS A 562 -12.43 12.37 20.15
N PRO A 563 -13.01 12.37 21.37
CA PRO A 563 -14.21 11.59 21.69
C PRO A 563 -15.37 11.79 20.72
N HIS A 564 -15.52 12.99 20.15
CA HIS A 564 -16.59 13.32 19.19
C HIS A 564 -16.36 12.76 17.78
N PHE A 565 -15.20 12.14 17.54
CA PHE A 565 -14.81 11.48 16.28
C PHE A 565 -14.31 10.05 16.55
N SER A 566 -15.04 9.32 17.42
CA SER A 566 -14.66 8.00 17.97
C SER A 566 -14.54 6.87 16.93
N ASP A 567 -14.91 7.11 15.68
CA ASP A 567 -14.65 6.27 14.50
C ASP A 567 -13.16 6.00 14.29
N PHE A 568 -12.33 6.98 14.65
CA PHE A 568 -10.90 6.97 14.42
C PHE A 568 -10.19 6.66 15.73
N ALA A 569 -9.51 5.51 15.80
CA ALA A 569 -8.66 5.20 16.94
C ALA A 569 -7.45 6.16 17.04
N VAL A 570 -6.98 6.68 15.91
CA VAL A 570 -5.86 7.63 15.81
C VAL A 570 -6.30 8.82 14.97
N ILE A 571 -6.05 10.04 15.45
CA ILE A 571 -6.25 11.28 14.68
C ILE A 571 -4.98 12.11 14.74
N GLY A 572 -4.55 12.62 13.59
CA GLY A 572 -3.56 13.70 13.52
C GLY A 572 -4.26 15.04 13.31
N TRP A 573 -4.26 15.86 14.34
CA TRP A 573 -4.80 17.22 14.35
C TRP A 573 -3.74 18.20 13.86
N ASP A 574 -4.11 19.05 12.92
CA ASP A 574 -3.33 20.23 12.58
C ASP A 574 -3.92 21.41 13.36
N VAL A 575 -3.15 21.95 14.30
CA VAL A 575 -3.57 23.03 15.22
C VAL A 575 -2.67 24.23 15.00
N ALA A 576 -3.24 25.42 14.81
CA ALA A 576 -2.49 26.66 14.86
C ALA A 576 -2.60 27.28 16.25
N ILE A 577 -1.53 27.93 16.72
CA ILE A 577 -1.61 28.80 17.89
C ILE A 577 -1.78 30.23 17.39
N LEU A 578 -2.92 30.83 17.71
CA LEU A 578 -3.31 32.20 17.36
C LEU A 578 -3.05 33.14 18.56
N PRO A 579 -3.17 34.47 18.40
CA PRO A 579 -3.01 35.43 19.50
C PRO A 579 -3.93 35.14 20.71
N ASP A 580 -5.14 34.64 20.44
CA ASP A 580 -6.21 34.37 21.41
C ASP A 580 -6.30 32.89 21.85
N GLY A 581 -5.42 32.03 21.34
CA GLY A 581 -5.33 30.62 21.77
C GLY A 581 -5.23 29.62 20.62
N PRO A 582 -5.33 28.32 20.93
CA PRO A 582 -5.22 27.26 19.93
C PRO A 582 -6.49 27.11 19.09
N CYS A 583 -6.31 26.92 17.78
CA CYS A 583 -7.38 26.76 16.81
C CYS A 583 -7.15 25.51 15.94
N ILE A 584 -8.15 24.64 15.83
CA ILE A 584 -8.08 23.47 14.96
C ILE A 584 -8.20 23.91 13.51
N ILE A 585 -7.22 23.52 12.69
CA ILE A 585 -7.19 23.82 11.25
C ILE A 585 -7.80 22.66 10.47
N GLU A 586 -7.32 21.44 10.71
CA GLU A 586 -7.77 20.21 10.05
C GLU A 586 -7.57 18.99 10.97
N ALA A 587 -8.28 17.90 10.69
CA ALA A 587 -8.10 16.62 11.36
C ALA A 587 -7.92 15.49 10.34
N ASN A 588 -6.97 14.60 10.59
CA ASN A 588 -6.60 13.51 9.69
C ASN A 588 -6.80 12.17 10.38
N GLY A 589 -7.80 11.38 9.95
CA GLY A 589 -8.06 10.02 10.46
C GLY A 589 -7.08 8.94 10.02
N ALA A 590 -6.08 9.31 9.21
CA ALA A 590 -5.00 8.44 8.76
C ALA A 590 -3.73 9.28 8.62
N PRO A 591 -3.15 9.80 9.72
CA PRO A 591 -2.03 10.71 9.65
C PRO A 591 -0.77 10.01 9.11
N ASP A 592 0.06 10.77 8.41
CA ASP A 592 1.43 10.34 8.09
C ASP A 592 2.28 10.40 9.36
N LEU A 593 3.01 9.32 9.64
CA LEU A 593 3.83 9.16 10.85
C LEU A 593 5.34 9.28 10.57
N ASP A 594 5.72 9.55 9.32
CA ASP A 594 7.11 9.78 8.94
C ASP A 594 7.64 11.08 9.54
N ILE A 595 6.85 12.16 9.55
CA ILE A 595 7.20 13.42 10.21
C ILE A 595 7.54 13.21 11.69
N ILE A 596 6.70 12.47 12.43
CA ILE A 596 6.90 12.20 13.85
C ILE A 596 8.20 11.40 14.09
N GLN A 597 8.41 10.33 13.33
CA GLN A 597 9.60 9.48 13.48
C GLN A 597 10.89 10.20 13.05
N ARG A 598 10.79 11.04 12.02
CA ARG A 598 11.91 11.84 11.50
C ARG A 598 12.33 12.87 12.53
N THR A 599 11.39 13.71 12.98
CA THR A 599 11.71 14.84 13.87
C THR A 599 12.14 14.37 15.26
N ALA A 600 11.57 13.27 15.76
CA ALA A 600 11.98 12.70 17.05
C ALA A 600 13.27 11.86 16.96
N ARG A 601 13.76 11.55 15.75
CA ARG A 601 14.83 10.56 15.49
C ARG A 601 14.59 9.21 16.17
N GLN A 602 13.34 8.84 16.37
CA GLN A 602 12.94 7.63 17.08
C GLN A 602 11.85 6.87 16.31
N PRO A 603 11.88 5.54 16.32
CA PRO A 603 10.80 4.73 15.75
C PRO A 603 9.53 4.81 16.58
N LEU A 604 8.37 4.60 15.93
CA LEU A 604 7.08 4.58 16.63
C LEU A 604 6.60 3.20 17.05
N GLY A 605 7.17 2.12 16.48
CA GLY A 605 6.74 0.75 16.75
C GLY A 605 6.69 0.42 18.24
N SER A 606 7.81 0.59 18.93
CA SER A 606 7.89 0.36 20.37
C SER A 606 7.38 1.54 21.22
N ALA A 607 7.12 2.71 20.62
CA ALA A 607 6.60 3.87 21.32
C ALA A 607 5.12 3.69 21.73
N ARG A 608 4.60 4.59 22.58
CA ARG A 608 3.21 4.51 23.09
C ARG A 608 2.20 4.40 21.96
N LEU A 609 2.33 5.20 20.90
CA LEU A 609 1.44 5.13 19.73
C LEU A 609 1.47 3.76 19.05
N GLY A 610 2.66 3.18 18.81
CA GLY A 610 2.77 1.86 18.18
C GLY A 610 2.15 0.75 19.02
N ARG A 611 2.32 0.80 20.35
CA ARG A 611 1.65 -0.12 21.30
C ARG A 611 0.13 -0.03 21.22
N LEU A 612 -0.42 1.19 21.25
CA LEU A 612 -1.86 1.42 21.13
C LEU A 612 -2.42 0.95 19.78
N MET A 613 -1.70 1.26 18.70
CA MET A 613 -2.08 0.80 17.37
C MET A 613 -2.08 -0.73 17.28
N ALA A 614 -1.06 -1.41 17.81
CA ALA A 614 -1.01 -2.86 17.83
C ALA A 614 -2.14 -3.46 18.68
N TRP A 615 -2.43 -2.88 19.85
CA TRP A 615 -3.56 -3.29 20.69
C TRP A 615 -4.90 -3.20 19.93
N HIS A 616 -5.16 -2.05 19.30
CA HIS A 616 -6.36 -1.85 18.50
C HIS A 616 -6.44 -2.78 17.29
N VAL A 617 -5.32 -2.97 16.59
CA VAL A 617 -5.24 -3.91 15.47
C VAL A 617 -5.60 -5.31 15.94
N LYS A 618 -4.97 -5.83 17.00
CA LYS A 618 -5.28 -7.17 17.54
C LYS A 618 -6.76 -7.32 17.88
N ARG A 619 -7.33 -6.33 18.58
CA ARG A 619 -8.75 -6.34 18.97
C ARG A 619 -9.69 -6.37 17.76
N ASP A 620 -9.40 -5.57 16.72
CA ASP A 620 -10.31 -5.36 15.60
C ASP A 620 -10.01 -6.26 14.38
N LEU A 621 -8.94 -7.07 14.43
CA LEU A 621 -8.40 -7.83 13.30
C LEU A 621 -9.40 -8.83 12.72
N ARG A 622 -9.93 -9.75 13.54
CA ARG A 622 -10.91 -10.76 13.11
C ARG A 622 -12.17 -10.12 12.57
N ARG A 623 -12.73 -9.14 13.29
CA ARG A 623 -13.91 -8.41 12.85
C ARG A 623 -13.70 -7.74 11.50
N SER A 624 -12.58 -7.05 11.32
CA SER A 624 -12.28 -6.32 10.09
C SER A 624 -12.06 -7.26 8.89
N LEU A 625 -11.33 -8.36 9.08
CA LEU A 625 -10.88 -9.23 7.98
C LEU A 625 -11.82 -10.40 7.69
N LEU A 626 -12.47 -10.98 8.71
CA LEU A 626 -13.37 -12.13 8.59
C LEU A 626 -14.86 -11.73 8.66
N GLY A 627 -15.16 -10.54 9.19
CA GLY A 627 -16.54 -10.11 9.41
C GLY A 627 -17.23 -10.82 10.58
N GLU A 628 -16.47 -11.48 11.45
CA GLU A 628 -16.94 -12.07 12.69
C GLU A 628 -17.30 -10.95 13.68
N ALA A 629 -18.37 -11.13 14.47
CA ALA A 629 -18.62 -10.24 15.60
C ALA A 629 -17.49 -10.46 16.61
N GLY A 630 -16.81 -9.36 16.99
CA GLY A 630 -15.68 -9.39 17.92
C GLY A 630 -16.11 -9.46 19.36
#